data_AF-A0A2E3DFS5-F1
#
_entry.id   AF-A0A2E3DFS5-F1
#
_cell.length_a   1.000
_cell.length_b   1.000
_cell.length_c   1.000
_cell.angle_alpha   90.00
_cell.angle_beta   90.00
_cell.angle_gamma   90.00
#
_symmetry.space_group_name_H-M   'P 1'
#
loop_
_entity.id
_entity.type
_entity.pdbx_description
1 polymer ?
#
loop_
_entity_poly.entity_id
_entity_poly.type
_entity_poly.pdbx_seq_one_letter_code
_entity_poly.pdbx_strand_id
1 'polypeptide(L)' 'MSLSKEDEKYCEAMFDMFRTDGWQYLIQEFEDNKANINSVERTRDNDDLRFRKGQIDVITSVLKLRDRVEDLYDKKNL' A
#
# COMPACT_ATOMS: atom_id res chain seq x y z
N MET A 1 22.83 9.61 2.89
CA MET A 1 23.11 9.36 1.45
C MET A 1 22.02 10.13 0.71
N SER A 2 22.33 11.22 0.00
CA SER A 2 21.30 12.07 -0.58
C SER A 2 20.53 11.33 -1.69
N LEU A 3 19.20 11.49 -1.76
CA LEU A 3 18.41 10.94 -2.86
C LEU A 3 18.87 11.46 -4.22
N SER A 4 18.64 10.68 -5.27
CA SER A 4 18.80 11.18 -6.63
C SER A 4 17.70 12.20 -6.95
N LYS A 5 17.95 13.05 -7.95
CA LYS A 5 16.91 13.97 -8.48
C LYS A 5 15.67 13.23 -8.98
N GLU A 6 15.83 11.97 -9.39
CA GLU A 6 14.70 11.17 -9.87
C GLU A 6 13.85 10.67 -8.71
N ASP A 7 14.48 10.26 -7.60
CA ASP A 7 13.74 9.83 -6.42
C ASP A 7 13.00 11.00 -5.75
N GLU A 8 13.57 12.21 -5.80
CA GLU A 8 12.88 13.43 -5.33
C GLU A 8 11.60 13.69 -6.13
N LYS A 9 11.69 13.68 -7.47
CA LYS A 9 10.53 13.83 -8.35
C LYS A 9 9.48 12.75 -8.12
N TYR A 10 9.93 11.51 -7.92
CA TYR A 10 9.05 10.40 -7.57
C TYR A 10 8.30 10.68 -6.27
N CYS A 11 9.01 11.05 -5.19
CA CYS A 11 8.38 11.35 -3.90
C CYS A 11 7.37 12.50 -4.01
N GLU A 12 7.73 13.59 -4.71
CA GLU A 12 6.85 14.74 -4.94
C GLU A 12 5.55 14.33 -5.67
N ALA A 13 5.67 13.61 -6.78
CA ALA A 13 4.50 13.12 -7.53
C ALA A 13 3.61 12.19 -6.70
N MET A 14 4.22 11.32 -5.89
CA MET A 14 3.49 10.43 -4.99
C MET A 14 2.76 11.20 -3.88
N PHE A 15 3.42 12.20 -3.27
CA PHE A 15 2.77 13.06 -2.27
C PHE A 15 1.60 13.85 -2.85
N ASP A 16 1.69 14.32 -4.09
CA ASP A 16 0.58 14.96 -4.76
C ASP A 16 -0.60 14.00 -4.96
N MET A 17 -0.33 12.77 -5.40
CA MET A 17 -1.36 11.73 -5.51
C MET A 17 -2.01 11.43 -4.14
N PHE A 18 -1.22 11.29 -3.07
CA PHE A 18 -1.74 10.92 -1.74
C PHE A 18 -2.69 11.96 -1.14
N ARG A 19 -2.60 13.22 -1.58
CA ARG A 19 -3.47 14.32 -1.14
C ARG A 19 -4.80 14.38 -1.91
N THR A 20 -4.95 13.60 -2.98
CA THR A 20 -6.21 13.58 -3.74
C THR A 20 -7.30 12.81 -3.00
N ASP A 21 -8.56 13.26 -3.13
CA ASP A 21 -9.72 12.52 -2.60
C ASP A 21 -9.81 11.11 -3.20
N GLY A 22 -9.48 10.98 -4.49
CA GLY A 22 -9.47 9.69 -5.18
C GLY A 22 -8.50 8.67 -4.55
N TRP A 23 -7.34 9.11 -4.06
CA TRP A 23 -6.45 8.23 -3.31
C TRP A 23 -7.06 7.78 -1.98
N GLN A 24 -7.73 8.68 -1.25
CA GLN A 24 -8.39 8.33 0.00
C GLN A 24 -9.52 7.31 -0.23
N TYR A 25 -10.33 7.51 -1.28
CA TYR A 25 -11.35 6.53 -1.68
C TYR A 25 -10.74 5.19 -2.06
N LEU A 26 -9.63 5.19 -2.81
CA LEU A 26 -8.94 3.95 -3.19
C LEU A 26 -8.43 3.17 -1.97
N ILE A 27 -7.84 3.86 -0.99
CA ILE A 27 -7.36 3.23 0.24
C ILE A 27 -8.52 2.63 1.03
N GLN A 28 -9.62 3.35 1.18
CA GLN A 28 -10.82 2.83 1.86
C GLN A 28 -11.35 1.56 1.20
N GLU A 29 -11.46 1.55 -0.14
CA GLU A 29 -11.89 0.37 -0.89
C GLU A 29 -10.95 -0.83 -0.64
N PHE A 30 -9.63 -0.60 -0.56
CA PHE A 30 -8.67 -1.66 -0.26
C PHE A 30 -8.76 -2.18 1.17
N GLU A 31 -9.02 -1.30 2.16
CA GLU A 31 -9.24 -1.70 3.55
C GLU A 31 -10.49 -2.56 3.69
N ASP A 32 -11.60 -2.15 3.07
CA ASP A 32 -12.87 -2.88 3.07
C ASP A 32 -12.72 -4.24 2.38
N ASN A 33 -12.02 -4.28 1.24
CA ASN A 33 -11.73 -5.54 0.55
C ASN A 33 -10.86 -6.47 1.38
N LYS A 34 -9.82 -5.95 2.04
CA LYS A 34 -8.94 -6.73 2.91
C LYS A 34 -9.72 -7.37 4.07
N ALA A 35 -10.63 -6.61 4.69
CA ALA A 35 -11.48 -7.11 5.76
C ALA A 35 -12.37 -8.28 5.27
N ASN A 36 -12.95 -8.15 4.08
CA ASN A 36 -13.78 -9.19 3.47
C ASN A 36 -13.01 -10.47 3.08
N ILE A 37 -11.76 -10.32 2.64
CA ILE A 37 -10.89 -11.45 2.25
C ILE A 37 -10.36 -12.20 3.48
N ASN A 38 -10.06 -11.46 4.55
CA ASN A 38 -9.51 -11.96 5.81
C ASN A 38 -10.57 -12.69 6.68
N SER A 39 -11.16 -13.75 6.12
CA SER A 39 -12.20 -14.55 6.78
C SER A 39 -11.83 -16.03 6.78
N VAL A 40 -11.55 -16.56 7.98
CA VAL A 40 -11.30 -18.00 8.19
C VAL A 40 -12.56 -18.82 7.89
N GLU A 41 -13.74 -18.33 8.29
CA GLU A 41 -15.03 -18.99 8.03
C GLU A 41 -15.28 -19.24 6.53
N ARG A 42 -14.90 -18.29 5.67
CA ARG A 42 -15.05 -18.39 4.22
C ARG A 42 -13.91 -19.16 3.53
N THR A 43 -12.93 -19.65 4.28
CA THR A 43 -11.77 -20.37 3.74
C THR A 43 -12.12 -21.85 3.60
N ARG A 44 -12.11 -22.36 2.36
CA ARG A 44 -12.56 -23.72 2.05
C ARG A 44 -11.51 -24.80 2.32
N ASP A 45 -10.27 -24.50 1.96
CA ASP A 45 -9.15 -25.43 2.03
C ASP A 45 -7.81 -24.66 2.07
N ASN A 46 -6.71 -25.40 2.01
CA ASN A 46 -5.36 -24.84 2.06
C ASN A 46 -4.97 -24.02 0.82
N ASP A 47 -5.52 -24.34 -0.35
CA ASP A 47 -5.19 -23.60 -1.57
C ASP A 47 -5.97 -22.29 -1.62
N ASP A 48 -7.24 -22.31 -1.20
CA ASP A 48 -8.05 -21.11 -0.96
C ASP A 48 -7.39 -20.19 0.10
N LEU A 49 -6.85 -20.78 1.18
CA LEU A 49 -6.09 -20.03 2.20
C LEU A 49 -4.85 -19.34 1.61
N ARG A 50 -4.05 -20.05 0.82
CA ARG A 50 -2.84 -19.50 0.19
C ARG A 50 -3.19 -18.39 -0.80
N PHE A 51 -4.25 -18.58 -1.58
CA PHE A 51 -4.76 -17.57 -2.51
C PHE A 51 -5.17 -16.29 -1.76
N ARG A 52 -5.99 -16.41 -0.72
CA ARG A 52 -6.43 -15.29 0.13
C ARG A 52 -5.25 -14.55 0.77
N LYS A 53 -4.23 -15.27 1.26
CA LYS A 53 -3.00 -14.68 1.79
C LYS A 53 -2.28 -13.84 0.74
N GLY A 54 -2.11 -14.37 -0.47
CA GLY A 54 -1.49 -13.62 -1.57
C GLY A 54 -2.26 -12.34 -1.92
N GLN A 55 -3.59 -12.38 -1.91
CA GLN A 55 -4.41 -11.18 -2.11
C GLN A 55 -4.19 -10.14 -1.00
N ILE A 56 -4.18 -10.58 0.28
CA ILE A 56 -3.93 -9.69 1.43
C ILE A 56 -2.52 -9.07 1.37
N ASP A 57 -1.51 -9.83 0.92
CA ASP A 57 -0.14 -9.33 0.80
C ASP A 57 -0.04 -8.21 -0.24
N VAL A 58 -0.67 -8.37 -1.40
CA VAL A 58 -0.73 -7.33 -2.44
C VAL A 58 -1.45 -6.09 -1.92
N ILE A 59 -2.63 -6.25 -1.31
CA ILE A 59 -3.38 -5.11 -0.75
C ILE A 59 -2.54 -4.39 0.32
N THR A 60 -1.89 -5.14 1.20
CA THR A 60 -1.04 -4.57 2.25
C THR A 60 0.15 -3.80 1.68
N SER A 61 0.71 -4.22 0.54
CA SER A 61 1.76 -3.46 -0.16
C SER A 61 1.24 -2.10 -0.63
N VAL A 62 0.02 -2.04 -1.18
CA VAL A 62 -0.61 -0.78 -1.61
C VAL A 62 -0.89 0.14 -0.42
N LEU A 63 -1.48 -0.39 0.65
CA LEU A 63 -1.78 0.36 1.87
C LEU A 63 -0.52 0.98 2.50
N LYS A 64 0.61 0.26 2.45
CA LYS A 64 1.92 0.72 2.95
C LYS A 64 2.71 1.58 1.96
N LEU A 65 2.17 1.90 0.79
CA LEU A 65 2.90 2.64 -0.23
C LEU A 65 3.28 4.05 0.28
N ARG A 66 2.36 4.71 1.00
CA ARG A 66 2.61 6.03 1.58
C ARG A 66 3.78 6.00 2.57
N ASP A 67 3.72 5.13 3.56
CA ASP A 67 4.78 4.98 4.57
C ASP A 67 6.15 4.75 3.93
N ARG A 68 6.22 3.90 2.88
CA ARG A 68 7.47 3.64 2.16
C ARG A 68 8.02 4.86 1.44
N VAL A 69 7.15 5.71 0.90
CA VAL A 69 7.55 6.96 0.24
C VAL A 69 8.00 8.00 1.27
N GLU A 70 7.30 8.09 2.41
CA GLU A 70 7.68 8.95 3.54
C GLU A 70 9.05 8.52 4.11
N ASP A 71 9.27 7.22 4.35
CA ASP A 71 10.56 6.66 4.78
C ASP A 71 11.69 6.93 3.78
N LEU A 72 11.38 6.85 2.48
CA LEU A 72 12.34 7.17 1.42
C LEU A 72 12.72 8.65 1.46
N TYR A 73 11.73 9.54 1.62
CA TYR A 73 11.94 10.98 1.71
C TYR A 73 12.68 11.38 2.99
N ASP A 74 12.39 10.78 4.13
CA ASP A 74 13.02 11.14 5.41
C ASP A 74 14.50 10.76 5.47
N LYS A 75 14.90 9.66 4.80
CA LYS A 75 16.31 9.30 4.60
C LYS A 75 17.13 10.38 3.86
N LYS A 76 16.48 11.34 3.20
CA LYS A 76 17.10 12.54 2.61
C LYS A 76 17.62 13.52 3.66
N ASN A 77 16.86 13.65 4.75
CA ASN A 77 17.00 14.70 5.75
C ASN A 77 17.94 14.28 6.90
N LEU A 78 18.59 13.12 6.76
CA LEU A 78 19.60 12.51 7.63
C LEU A 78 20.97 12.47 6.93
#